data_AF-A0A3P9B0V5-F1
#
_entry.id   AF-A0A3P9B0V5-F1
#
_cell.length_a   1.000
_cell.length_b   1.000
_cell.length_c   1.000
_cell.angle_alpha   90.00
_cell.angle_beta   90.00
_cell.angle_gamma   90.00
#
_symmetry.space_group_name_H-M   'P 1'
#
loop_
_entity.id
_entity.type
_entity.pdbx_description
1 polymer ?
#
loop_
_entity_poly.entity_id
_entity_poly.type
_entity_poly.pdbx_seq_one_letter_code
_entity_poly.pdbx_strand_id
1 'polypeptide(L)'
;SRGDRGSRVGTIPVTFKQKLKNQEAVEEGCVTLRCELSKAGVPVEWRKDAQLVKEGEKIQTKQEGRVAEMLIRNVTLADSGEYSCSAVNKFGVTSYNGNITVVPNSGSKESFILKEGQFVEVLDSVHPDRWLVRTKPTKTNPARQGWLCPAYLEKKRKVGCRHPHDKHVENLYC
;
A
#
# COMPACT_ATOMS: atom_id res chain seq x y z
N SER A 1 21.08 34.01 -44.30
CA SER A 1 21.49 33.66 -42.92
C SER A 1 20.30 33.13 -42.14
N ARG A 2 20.20 31.81 -41.98
CA ARG A 2 19.23 31.18 -41.06
C ARG A 2 19.99 30.82 -39.77
N GLY A 3 19.89 31.69 -38.76
CA GLY A 3 20.36 31.38 -37.43
C GLY A 3 19.28 30.60 -36.69
N ASP A 4 19.38 29.27 -36.73
CA ASP A 4 18.56 28.40 -35.90
C ASP A 4 19.06 28.53 -34.46
N ARG A 5 18.34 29.30 -33.64
CA ARG A 5 18.59 29.38 -32.20
C ARG A 5 18.05 28.10 -31.59
N GLY A 6 18.89 27.06 -31.60
CA GLY A 6 18.67 25.84 -30.85
C GLY A 6 18.35 26.18 -29.40
N SER A 7 17.08 25.99 -29.02
CA SER A 7 16.63 26.09 -27.65
C SER A 7 17.46 25.10 -26.84
N ARG A 8 18.31 25.62 -25.94
CA ARG A 8 18.96 24.78 -24.92
C ARG A 8 17.84 24.26 -24.03
N VAL A 9 17.32 23.07 -24.35
CA VAL A 9 16.37 22.36 -23.49
C VAL A 9 17.09 22.09 -22.18
N GLY A 10 16.87 22.97 -21.20
CA GLY A 10 17.34 22.81 -19.84
C GLY A 10 16.71 21.55 -19.25
N THR A 11 17.45 20.46 -19.26
CA THR A 11 16.96 19.19 -18.75
C THR A 11 17.07 19.19 -17.23
N ILE A 12 15.99 19.59 -16.56
CA ILE A 12 15.87 19.54 -15.10
C ILE A 12 16.02 18.06 -14.64
N PRO A 13 16.92 17.74 -13.71
CA PRO A 13 17.06 16.38 -13.18
C PRO A 13 15.78 15.92 -12.48
N VAL A 14 15.48 14.63 -12.53
CA VAL A 14 14.37 14.06 -11.76
C VAL A 14 14.77 14.06 -10.29
N THR A 15 13.87 14.51 -9.44
CA THR A 15 14.05 14.58 -7.99
C THR A 15 12.79 14.06 -7.32
N PHE A 16 12.85 13.74 -6.03
CA PHE A 16 11.65 13.38 -5.27
C PHE A 16 11.04 14.62 -4.62
N LYS A 17 9.79 14.90 -4.96
CA LYS A 17 8.94 15.90 -4.28
C LYS A 17 8.45 15.39 -2.94
N GLN A 18 8.05 14.13 -2.89
CA GLN A 18 7.73 13.42 -1.67
C GLN A 18 8.69 12.24 -1.52
N LYS A 19 9.48 12.27 -0.45
CA LYS A 19 10.41 11.22 -0.07
C LYS A 19 9.69 10.15 0.75
N LEU A 20 10.33 8.98 0.86
CA LEU A 20 9.89 7.96 1.78
C LEU A 20 9.91 8.50 3.22
N LYS A 21 9.00 7.96 4.04
CA LYS A 21 8.90 8.23 5.46
C LYS A 21 9.07 6.92 6.20
N ASN A 22 9.64 7.00 7.40
CA ASN A 22 9.64 5.87 8.31
C ASN A 22 8.20 5.53 8.69
N GLN A 23 7.89 4.25 8.76
CA GLN A 23 6.55 3.74 9.09
C GLN A 23 6.66 2.61 10.10
N GLU A 24 5.67 2.56 10.97
CA GLU A 24 5.44 1.43 11.86
C GLU A 24 4.21 0.68 11.35
N ALA A 25 4.24 -0.66 11.43
CA ALA A 25 3.11 -1.50 11.10
C ALA A 25 3.00 -2.65 12.12
N VAL A 26 1.79 -3.12 12.37
CA VAL A 26 1.57 -4.29 13.25
C VAL A 26 1.54 -5.56 12.40
N GLU A 27 2.08 -6.67 12.91
CA GLU A 27 1.98 -7.98 12.24
C GLU A 27 0.56 -8.31 11.78
N GLU A 28 0.44 -8.99 10.63
CA GLU A 28 -0.81 -9.28 9.90
C GLU A 28 -1.53 -8.06 9.32
N GLY A 29 -1.00 -6.85 9.53
CA GLY A 29 -1.45 -5.63 8.86
C GLY A 29 -0.84 -5.45 7.47
N CYS A 30 -0.86 -4.21 6.98
CA CYS A 30 -0.16 -3.84 5.76
C CYS A 30 0.40 -2.43 5.79
N VAL A 31 1.43 -2.20 4.98
CA VAL A 31 2.13 -0.91 4.89
C VAL A 31 2.20 -0.48 3.43
N THR A 32 1.99 0.81 3.20
CA THR A 32 2.13 1.41 1.87
C THR A 32 3.25 2.43 1.88
N LEU A 33 4.35 2.11 1.19
CA LEU A 33 5.38 3.10 0.90
C LEU A 33 4.93 3.95 -0.29
N ARG A 34 5.08 5.27 -0.17
CA ARG A 34 4.69 6.22 -1.21
C ARG A 34 5.77 7.27 -1.43
N CYS A 35 6.08 7.52 -2.68
CA CYS A 35 6.95 8.61 -3.10
C CYS A 35 6.37 9.35 -4.32
N GLU A 36 6.75 10.60 -4.47
CA GLU A 36 6.35 11.43 -5.63
C GLU A 36 7.59 12.00 -6.31
N LEU A 37 7.71 11.77 -7.62
CA LEU A 37 8.77 12.31 -8.46
C LEU A 37 8.43 13.72 -8.98
N SER A 38 9.45 14.49 -9.34
CA SER A 38 9.28 15.81 -9.95
C SER A 38 8.75 15.74 -11.39
N LYS A 39 8.90 14.58 -12.05
CA LYS A 39 8.51 14.33 -13.44
C LYS A 39 7.85 12.96 -13.60
N ALA A 40 6.89 12.88 -14.53
CA ALA A 40 6.21 11.63 -14.85
C ALA A 40 7.01 10.82 -15.87
N GLY A 41 6.69 9.53 -16.00
CA GLY A 41 7.29 8.66 -17.02
C GLY A 41 8.72 8.21 -16.73
N VAL A 42 9.17 8.36 -15.47
CA VAL A 42 10.48 7.90 -15.01
C VAL A 42 10.23 6.70 -14.11
N PRO A 43 10.61 5.47 -14.51
CA PRO A 43 10.36 4.28 -13.71
C PRO A 43 11.13 4.32 -12.39
N VAL A 44 10.55 3.72 -11.36
CA VAL A 44 11.21 3.54 -10.06
C VAL A 44 11.56 2.08 -9.79
N GLU A 45 12.62 1.87 -9.04
CA GLU A 45 13.02 0.58 -8.48
C GLU A 45 12.87 0.61 -6.96
N TRP A 46 12.30 -0.46 -6.41
CA TRP A 46 12.15 -0.65 -4.98
C TRP A 46 13.18 -1.65 -4.46
N ARG A 47 13.83 -1.33 -3.34
CA ARG A 47 14.77 -2.24 -2.67
C ARG A 47 14.46 -2.37 -1.19
N LYS A 48 14.65 -3.57 -0.63
CA LYS A 48 14.68 -3.85 0.81
C LYS A 48 16.10 -4.26 1.17
N ASP A 49 16.72 -3.58 2.12
CA ASP A 49 18.08 -3.87 2.59
C ASP A 49 19.07 -4.00 1.41
N ALA A 50 19.01 -3.02 0.50
CA ALA A 50 19.74 -2.95 -0.77
C ALA A 50 19.43 -4.04 -1.82
N GLN A 51 18.57 -5.02 -1.55
CA GLN A 51 18.15 -6.04 -2.51
C GLN A 51 16.90 -5.64 -3.27
N LEU A 52 16.83 -5.94 -4.57
CA LEU A 52 15.66 -5.65 -5.40
C LEU A 52 14.43 -6.37 -4.85
N VAL A 53 13.35 -5.62 -4.63
CA VAL A 53 12.07 -6.17 -4.21
C VAL A 53 11.49 -7.01 -5.34
N LYS A 54 10.97 -8.19 -5.00
CA LYS A 54 10.23 -9.04 -5.92
C LYS A 54 8.74 -8.84 -5.71
N GLU A 55 8.03 -8.47 -6.76
CA GLU A 55 6.58 -8.40 -6.75
C GLU A 55 5.95 -9.79 -6.67
N GLY A 56 4.76 -9.86 -6.08
CA GLY A 56 3.99 -11.08 -5.91
C GLY A 56 2.70 -10.82 -5.13
N GLU A 57 2.14 -11.88 -4.55
CA GLU A 57 0.92 -11.78 -3.73
C GLU A 57 1.10 -10.82 -2.53
N LYS A 58 2.26 -10.93 -1.87
CA LYS A 58 2.58 -10.12 -0.69
C LYS A 58 2.90 -8.68 -1.03
N ILE A 59 3.67 -8.46 -2.10
CA ILE A 59 4.19 -7.14 -2.46
C ILE A 59 3.70 -6.75 -3.85
N GLN A 60 2.99 -5.64 -3.92
CA GLN A 60 2.51 -5.07 -5.17
C GLN A 60 3.08 -3.66 -5.34
N THR A 61 3.55 -3.33 -6.54
CA THR A 61 3.95 -1.95 -6.86
C THR A 61 2.99 -1.34 -7.86
N LYS A 62 2.87 -0.03 -7.83
CA LYS A 62 2.07 0.74 -8.76
C LYS A 62 2.75 2.07 -9.02
N GLN A 63 2.75 2.50 -10.28
CA GLN A 63 3.22 3.83 -10.64
C GLN A 63 2.22 4.54 -11.55
N GLU A 64 1.68 5.67 -11.06
CA GLU A 64 0.73 6.51 -11.78
C GLU A 64 1.32 7.92 -11.98
N GLY A 65 1.75 8.19 -13.21
CA GLY A 65 2.37 9.46 -13.57
C GLY A 65 3.64 9.72 -12.76
N ARG A 66 3.52 10.54 -11.71
CA ARG A 66 4.62 10.95 -10.82
C ARG A 66 4.65 10.18 -9.50
N VAL A 67 3.54 9.53 -9.15
CA VAL A 67 3.38 8.87 -7.85
C VAL A 67 3.72 7.41 -8.02
N ALA A 68 4.59 6.90 -7.16
CA ALA A 68 4.87 5.47 -7.06
C ALA A 68 4.55 5.00 -5.65
N GLU A 69 3.91 3.83 -5.58
CA GLU A 69 3.43 3.20 -4.36
C GLU A 69 3.87 1.73 -4.35
N MET A 70 4.26 1.24 -3.17
CA MET A 70 4.51 -0.17 -2.91
C MET A 70 3.71 -0.58 -1.68
N LEU A 71 2.80 -1.53 -1.88
CA LEU A 71 1.98 -2.14 -0.84
C LEU A 71 2.63 -3.45 -0.41
N ILE A 72 2.82 -3.64 0.89
CA ILE A 72 3.23 -4.90 1.51
C ILE A 72 2.07 -5.38 2.38
N ARG A 73 1.48 -6.53 2.04
CA ARG A 73 0.38 -7.19 2.77
C ARG A 73 0.91 -8.21 3.77
N ASN A 74 0.11 -8.57 4.78
CA ASN A 74 0.45 -9.57 5.80
C ASN A 74 1.88 -9.39 6.32
N VAL A 75 2.17 -8.19 6.83
CA VAL A 75 3.52 -7.88 7.30
C VAL A 75 3.89 -8.80 8.47
N THR A 76 5.14 -9.25 8.49
CA THR A 76 5.75 -10.04 9.55
C THR A 76 6.99 -9.31 10.07
N LEU A 77 7.54 -9.72 11.21
CA LEU A 77 8.77 -9.11 11.74
C LEU A 77 9.92 -9.07 10.72
N ALA A 78 9.99 -10.05 9.81
CA ALA A 78 11.01 -10.14 8.77
C ALA A 78 10.90 -9.06 7.68
N ASP A 79 9.74 -8.41 7.56
CA ASP A 79 9.56 -7.29 6.64
C ASP A 79 10.12 -5.97 7.20
N SER A 80 10.52 -5.93 8.48
CA SER A 80 11.27 -4.81 9.01
C SER A 80 12.59 -4.64 8.24
N GLY A 81 13.00 -3.40 8.05
CA GLY A 81 14.24 -3.08 7.34
C GLY A 81 14.24 -1.71 6.71
N GLU A 82 15.34 -1.40 6.01
CA GLU A 82 15.46 -0.19 5.23
C GLU A 82 14.92 -0.44 3.82
N TYR A 83 13.97 0.38 3.41
CA TYR A 83 13.44 0.36 2.05
C TYR A 83 13.91 1.58 1.30
N SER A 84 14.23 1.42 0.02
CA SER A 84 14.56 2.54 -0.85
C SER A 84 13.76 2.53 -2.13
N CYS A 85 13.49 3.73 -2.62
CA CYS A 85 12.90 3.98 -3.92
C CYS A 85 13.92 4.76 -4.76
N SER A 86 14.33 4.19 -5.88
CA SER A 86 15.34 4.77 -6.78
C SER A 86 14.72 5.09 -8.13
N ALA A 87 14.98 6.28 -8.67
CA ALA A 87 14.61 6.66 -10.03
C ALA A 87 15.88 6.86 -10.85
N VAL A 88 16.00 6.10 -11.94
CA VAL A 88 17.14 6.20 -12.88
C VAL A 88 16.74 7.05 -14.07
N ASN A 89 17.57 8.05 -14.40
CA ASN A 89 17.40 8.83 -15.63
C ASN A 89 18.76 9.11 -16.29
N LYS A 90 18.75 9.80 -17.43
CA LYS A 90 19.97 10.12 -18.21
C LYS A 90 21.01 11.01 -17.49
N PHE A 91 20.66 11.60 -16.35
CA PHE A 91 21.54 12.40 -15.48
C PHE A 91 22.04 11.63 -14.26
N GLY A 92 21.63 10.38 -14.08
CA GLY A 92 22.03 9.54 -12.96
C GLY A 92 20.86 8.96 -12.18
N VAL A 93 21.19 8.40 -11.02
CA VAL A 93 20.25 7.79 -10.09
C VAL A 93 19.95 8.76 -8.96
N THR A 94 18.67 8.95 -8.64
CA THR A 94 18.25 9.58 -7.38
C THR A 94 17.54 8.53 -6.53
N SER A 95 17.85 8.46 -5.24
CA SER A 95 17.27 7.48 -4.32
C SER A 95 16.92 8.14 -2.99
N TYR A 96 15.88 7.63 -2.34
CA TYR A 96 15.56 7.92 -0.95
C TYR A 96 15.21 6.66 -0.19
N ASN A 97 15.59 6.65 1.08
CA ASN A 97 15.42 5.54 2.01
C ASN A 97 14.33 5.89 3.03
N GLY A 98 13.67 4.87 3.56
CA GLY A 98 12.74 4.96 4.68
C GLY A 98 12.68 3.61 5.39
N ASN A 99 12.52 3.64 6.71
CA ASN A 99 12.54 2.43 7.52
C ASN A 99 11.12 1.94 7.80
N ILE A 100 10.91 0.63 7.68
CA ILE A 100 9.71 -0.03 8.17
C ILE A 100 10.08 -0.77 9.46
N THR A 101 9.33 -0.50 10.52
CA THR A 101 9.38 -1.24 11.78
C THR A 101 8.09 -2.04 11.92
N VAL A 102 8.18 -3.37 11.93
CA VAL A 102 7.02 -4.22 12.21
C VAL A 102 7.02 -4.59 13.69
N VAL A 103 5.92 -4.29 14.38
CA VAL A 103 5.74 -4.61 15.80
C VAL A 103 4.86 -5.85 15.97
N PRO A 104 5.13 -6.71 16.96
CA PRO A 104 4.32 -7.90 17.20
C PRO A 104 2.85 -7.57 17.44
N ASN A 105 1.96 -8.39 16.90
CA ASN A 105 0.55 -8.30 17.22
C ASN A 105 0.31 -8.90 18.63
N SER A 106 0.23 -8.04 19.66
CA SER A 106 -0.05 -8.45 21.04
C SER A 106 -1.52 -8.84 21.30
N GLY A 107 -2.39 -8.74 20.29
CA GLY A 107 -3.78 -9.20 20.36
C GLY A 107 -3.94 -10.73 20.26
N SER A 108 -5.12 -11.25 20.64
CA SER A 108 -5.44 -12.69 20.63
C SER A 108 -5.06 -13.37 19.31
N LYS A 109 -4.25 -14.42 19.41
CA LYS A 109 -3.68 -15.26 18.34
C LYS A 109 -4.71 -16.06 17.51
N GLU A 110 -6.00 -15.80 17.64
CA GLU A 110 -6.97 -16.47 16.78
C GLU A 110 -6.74 -16.02 15.34
N SER A 111 -6.26 -16.95 14.51
CA SER A 111 -5.99 -16.71 13.10
C SER A 111 -7.30 -16.40 12.38
N PHE A 112 -7.51 -15.11 12.12
CA PHE A 112 -8.63 -14.64 11.34
C PHE A 112 -8.26 -14.69 9.85
N ILE A 113 -8.47 -15.86 9.24
CA ILE A 113 -8.24 -16.04 7.80
C ILE A 113 -9.57 -15.83 7.08
N LEU A 114 -9.63 -14.80 6.24
CA LEU A 114 -10.72 -14.63 5.30
C LEU A 114 -10.46 -15.48 4.06
N LYS A 115 -11.47 -16.22 3.64
CA LYS A 115 -11.52 -16.86 2.33
C LYS A 115 -12.08 -15.89 1.31
N GLU A 116 -11.65 -16.08 0.07
CA GLU A 116 -12.20 -15.38 -1.08
C GLU A 116 -13.74 -15.40 -1.08
N GLY A 117 -14.37 -14.25 -1.35
CA GLY A 117 -15.82 -14.11 -1.38
C GLY A 117 -16.52 -14.07 -0.01
N GLN A 118 -15.78 -14.11 1.12
CA GLN A 118 -16.39 -13.91 2.44
C GLN A 118 -16.69 -12.43 2.73
N PHE A 119 -17.89 -12.17 3.23
CA PHE A 119 -18.32 -10.83 3.62
C PHE A 119 -17.92 -10.52 5.05
N VAL A 120 -17.47 -9.29 5.25
CA VAL A 120 -17.17 -8.76 6.58
C VAL A 120 -17.85 -7.42 6.83
N GLU A 121 -18.20 -7.20 8.08
CA GLU A 121 -18.59 -5.91 8.62
C GLU A 121 -17.35 -5.20 9.14
N VAL A 122 -17.14 -3.93 8.75
CA VAL A 122 -16.04 -3.11 9.28
C VAL A 122 -16.49 -2.48 10.59
N LEU A 123 -15.80 -2.82 11.68
CA LEU A 123 -16.09 -2.33 13.03
C LEU A 123 -15.21 -1.13 13.41
N ASP A 124 -13.95 -1.14 12.96
CA ASP A 124 -13.00 -0.05 13.16
C ASP A 124 -12.13 0.13 11.92
N SER A 125 -12.10 1.35 11.38
CA SER A 125 -11.27 1.74 10.23
C SER A 125 -10.38 2.95 10.53
N VAL A 126 -10.15 3.26 11.81
CA VAL A 126 -9.33 4.40 12.25
C VAL A 126 -7.88 4.22 11.80
N HIS A 127 -7.37 2.98 11.85
CA HIS A 127 -6.01 2.64 11.46
C HIS A 127 -5.96 2.28 9.97
N PRO A 128 -5.26 3.04 9.10
CA PRO A 128 -5.27 2.82 7.65
C PRO A 128 -4.55 1.53 7.23
N ASP A 129 -3.70 0.99 8.09
CA ASP A 129 -2.87 -0.21 7.93
C ASP A 129 -3.57 -1.50 8.41
N ARG A 130 -4.61 -1.38 9.25
CA ARG A 130 -5.25 -2.51 9.90
C ARG A 130 -6.69 -2.19 10.35
N TRP A 131 -7.69 -2.82 9.76
CA TRP A 131 -9.10 -2.62 10.13
C TRP A 131 -9.62 -3.75 10.99
N LEU A 132 -10.45 -3.43 11.99
CA LEU A 132 -11.18 -4.43 12.76
C LEU A 132 -12.42 -4.81 11.99
N VAL A 133 -12.59 -6.10 11.73
CA VAL A 133 -13.71 -6.61 10.95
C VAL A 133 -14.38 -7.80 11.65
N ARG A 134 -15.62 -8.08 11.28
CA ARG A 134 -16.39 -9.22 11.77
C ARG A 134 -17.02 -10.00 10.61
N THR A 135 -16.87 -11.32 10.61
CA THR A 135 -17.60 -12.18 9.66
C THR A 135 -19.05 -12.33 10.05
N LYS A 136 -19.93 -12.45 9.06
CA LYS A 136 -21.32 -12.87 9.32
C LYS A 136 -21.35 -14.32 9.80
N PRO A 137 -22.19 -14.66 10.78
CA PRO A 137 -22.38 -16.04 11.19
C PRO A 137 -23.02 -16.84 10.05
N THR A 138 -22.65 -18.11 9.95
CA THR A 138 -23.27 -19.09 9.03
C THR A 138 -23.89 -20.21 9.85
N LYS A 139 -24.67 -21.10 9.21
CA LYS A 139 -25.28 -22.26 9.89
C LYS A 139 -24.25 -23.14 10.61
N THR A 140 -23.01 -23.19 10.13
CA THR A 140 -21.97 -24.09 10.63
C THR A 140 -20.82 -23.37 11.33
N ASN A 141 -20.79 -22.02 11.33
CA ASN A 141 -19.67 -21.27 11.86
C ASN A 141 -20.14 -19.95 12.51
N PRO A 142 -19.84 -19.70 13.79
CA PRO A 142 -20.19 -18.43 14.44
C PRO A 142 -19.45 -17.25 13.81
N ALA A 143 -19.95 -16.05 14.09
CA ALA A 143 -19.27 -14.80 13.74
C ALA A 143 -17.90 -14.76 14.43
N ARG A 144 -16.88 -14.36 13.68
CA ARG A 144 -15.51 -14.17 14.19
C ARG A 144 -15.12 -12.72 13.99
N GLN A 145 -14.34 -12.20 14.90
CA GLN A 145 -13.81 -10.84 14.83
C GLN A 145 -12.30 -10.90 14.76
N GLY A 146 -11.70 -10.07 13.91
CA GLY A 146 -10.27 -10.04 13.72
C GLY A 146 -9.83 -8.79 13.00
N TRP A 147 -8.54 -8.51 13.11
CA TRP A 147 -7.93 -7.44 12.37
C TRP A 147 -7.48 -7.91 10.99
N LEU A 148 -7.61 -7.06 9.98
CA LEU A 148 -7.26 -7.37 8.60
C LEU A 148 -6.57 -6.19 7.94
N CYS A 149 -5.60 -6.45 7.06
CA CYS A 149 -5.12 -5.44 6.12
C CYS A 149 -6.27 -4.93 5.23
N PRO A 150 -6.54 -3.61 5.16
CA PRO A 150 -7.62 -3.07 4.36
C PRO A 150 -7.46 -3.27 2.85
N ALA A 151 -6.23 -3.51 2.37
CA ALA A 151 -5.97 -3.75 0.95
C ALA A 151 -6.56 -5.07 0.43
N TYR A 152 -7.05 -5.92 1.32
CA TYR A 152 -7.85 -7.08 0.97
C TYR A 152 -9.34 -6.80 0.78
N LEU A 153 -9.81 -5.63 1.23
CA LEU A 153 -11.20 -5.25 1.11
C LEU A 153 -11.37 -4.45 -0.18
N GLU A 154 -12.06 -5.03 -1.15
CA GLU A 154 -12.52 -4.27 -2.30
C GLU A 154 -13.72 -3.42 -1.88
N LYS A 155 -13.62 -2.09 -2.06
CA LYS A 155 -14.77 -1.20 -1.94
C LYS A 155 -15.73 -1.42 -3.12
N LYS A 156 -16.59 -2.43 -3.05
CA LYS A 156 -17.73 -2.50 -3.98
C LYS A 156 -18.78 -1.49 -3.50
N ARG A 157 -18.94 -0.40 -4.25
CA ARG A 157 -20.05 0.55 -4.02
C ARG A 157 -21.35 -0.24 -4.21
N LYS A 158 -22.21 -0.34 -3.20
CA LYS A 158 -23.59 -0.80 -3.39
C LYS A 158 -24.25 0.07 -4.47
N VAL A 159 -24.46 -0.49 -5.65
CA VAL A 159 -25.35 0.10 -6.65
C VAL A 159 -26.76 -0.32 -6.26
N GLY A 160 -27.45 0.54 -5.50
CA GLY A 160 -28.88 0.39 -5.23
C GLY A 160 -29.29 0.59 -3.78
N CYS A 161 -30.25 1.51 -3.60
CA CYS A 161 -31.03 1.80 -2.39
C CYS A 161 -30.34 2.66 -1.32
N ARG A 162 -30.40 3.98 -1.51
CA ARG A 162 -30.15 4.99 -0.48
C ARG A 162 -31.25 4.92 0.59
N HIS A 163 -30.90 4.51 1.81
CA HIS A 163 -31.60 4.93 3.02
C HIS A 163 -30.65 5.82 3.84
N PRO A 164 -31.11 6.97 4.40
CA PRO A 164 -30.21 7.98 4.96
C PRO A 164 -29.53 7.61 6.30
N HIS A 165 -29.82 6.42 6.85
CA HIS A 165 -29.37 6.02 8.19
C HIS A 165 -28.54 4.74 8.24
N ASP A 166 -28.22 4.11 7.11
CA ASP A 166 -27.52 2.84 7.12
C ASP A 166 -26.00 3.04 7.04
N LYS A 167 -25.32 3.02 8.21
CA LYS A 167 -23.85 3.10 8.30
C LYS A 167 -23.14 1.76 8.04
N HIS A 168 -23.84 0.70 7.63
CA HIS A 168 -23.18 -0.58 7.34
C HIS A 168 -22.65 -0.61 5.91
N VAL A 169 -21.41 -0.16 5.75
CA VAL A 169 -20.63 -0.46 4.54
C VAL A 169 -20.22 -1.93 4.62
N GLU A 170 -21.05 -2.81 4.06
CA GLU A 170 -20.69 -4.20 3.79
C GLU A 170 -19.64 -4.20 2.68
N ASN A 171 -18.36 -4.34 3.03
CA ASN A 171 -17.29 -4.45 2.04
C ASN A 171 -17.09 -5.93 1.67
N LEU A 172 -16.84 -6.15 0.39
CA LEU A 172 -16.58 -7.46 -0.20
C LEU A 172 -15.08 -7.76 -0.11
N TYR A 173 -14.74 -8.99 0.24
CA TYR A 173 -13.44 -9.57 -0.08
C TYR A 173 -13.57 -10.27 -1.43
N CYS A 174 -12.61 -10.06 -2.33
CA CYS A 174 -12.45 -10.79 -3.57
C CYS A 174 -11.07 -11.43 -3.61
#